data_AF-A0A8J5NH78-F1
#
_entry.id   AF-A0A8J5NH78-F1
#
_cell.length_a   1.000
_cell.length_b   1.000
_cell.length_c   1.000
_cell.angle_alpha   90.00
_cell.angle_beta   90.00
_cell.angle_gamma   90.00
#
_symmetry.space_group_name_H-M   'P 1'
#
loop_
_entity.id
_entity.type
_entity.pdbx_description
1 polymer ?
#
loop_
_entity_poly.entity_id
_entity_poly.type
_entity_poly.pdbx_seq_one_letter_code
_entity_poly.pdbx_strand_id
1 'polypeptide(L)'
;MITGIMATFKSQLQRLQRAFFENSDEGDPDPELGTIEDYNDGYPQFTALIASHRPWFICRRFDQLRARLLLLRQDRITVLEKQLQEIDKSEESLLFLGMSRVDQNQSRLSTLSMIETALADYDEFVERTARTFNLMQADRKDVASLQNWVAATGSLAKVETEYLLHQDELVTLAPVADSAMRQLEAWVESKLIKYWYEFRTVKSFTQSI
;
A
#
# COMPACT_ATOMS: atom_id res chain seq x y z
N MET A 1 -30.51 7.93 -15.00
CA MET A 1 -29.63 8.40 -13.90
C MET A 1 -28.19 7.87 -14.03
N ILE A 2 -28.01 6.61 -14.44
CA ILE A 2 -26.68 5.94 -14.60
C ILE A 2 -25.83 6.54 -15.75
N THR A 3 -26.46 7.00 -16.84
CA THR A 3 -25.78 7.63 -17.99
C THR A 3 -25.15 8.99 -17.69
N GLY A 4 -25.70 9.74 -16.73
CA GLY A 4 -25.14 11.04 -16.33
C GLY A 4 -23.82 10.91 -15.57
N ILE A 5 -23.70 9.88 -14.71
CA ILE A 5 -22.51 9.63 -13.91
C ILE A 5 -21.33 9.19 -14.80
N MET A 6 -21.58 8.38 -15.84
CA MET A 6 -20.56 8.02 -16.84
C MET A 6 -20.00 9.24 -17.59
N ALA A 7 -20.86 10.21 -17.95
CA ALA A 7 -20.43 11.41 -18.66
C ALA A 7 -19.58 12.31 -17.77
N THR A 8 -19.96 12.47 -16.49
CA THR A 8 -19.20 13.26 -15.52
C THR A 8 -17.85 12.61 -15.21
N PHE A 9 -17.83 11.28 -15.04
CA PHE A 9 -16.60 10.53 -14.76
C PHE A 9 -15.65 10.49 -15.96
N LYS A 10 -16.16 10.28 -17.19
CA LYS A 10 -15.36 10.43 -18.43
C LYS A 10 -14.76 11.83 -18.57
N SER A 11 -15.54 12.87 -18.25
CA SER A 11 -15.03 14.25 -18.28
C SER A 11 -13.96 14.50 -17.22
N GLN A 12 -14.08 13.89 -16.04
CA GLN A 12 -13.08 14.02 -14.97
C GLN A 12 -11.81 13.22 -15.30
N LEU A 13 -11.93 12.03 -15.88
CA LEU A 13 -10.80 11.24 -16.40
C LEU A 13 -10.07 11.97 -17.53
N GLN A 14 -10.78 12.52 -18.52
CA GLN A 14 -10.17 13.32 -19.57
C GLN A 14 -9.51 14.58 -19.03
N ARG A 15 -10.08 15.20 -17.98
CA ARG A 15 -9.48 16.38 -17.33
C ARG A 15 -8.27 16.00 -16.48
N LEU A 16 -8.27 14.86 -15.81
CA LEU A 16 -7.14 14.34 -15.03
C LEU A 16 -6.01 13.86 -15.94
N GLN A 17 -6.33 13.15 -17.03
CA GLN A 17 -5.37 12.80 -18.08
C GLN A 17 -4.75 14.07 -18.66
N ARG A 18 -5.57 15.03 -19.10
CA ARG A 18 -5.07 16.30 -19.68
C ARG A 18 -4.25 17.13 -18.68
N ALA A 19 -4.66 17.22 -17.41
CA ALA A 19 -3.92 17.92 -16.37
C ALA A 19 -2.63 17.19 -15.93
N PHE A 20 -2.57 15.86 -16.07
CA PHE A 20 -1.37 15.07 -15.79
C PHE A 20 -0.34 15.23 -16.92
N PHE A 21 -0.80 15.24 -18.19
CA PHE A 21 0.04 15.52 -19.36
C PHE A 21 0.50 16.99 -19.42
N GLU A 22 -0.28 17.95 -18.90
CA GLU A 22 0.09 19.38 -18.86
C GLU A 22 1.12 19.74 -17.77
N ASN A 23 1.29 18.92 -16.72
CA ASN A 23 2.22 19.19 -15.61
C ASN A 23 3.55 18.40 -15.68
N SER A 24 3.76 17.62 -16.74
CA SER A 24 5.07 17.03 -17.06
C SER A 24 5.97 18.13 -17.66
N ASP A 25 6.93 18.62 -16.86
CA ASP A 25 7.95 19.60 -17.25
C ASP A 25 8.70 19.16 -18.54
N GLU A 26 8.81 20.11 -19.48
CA GLU A 26 9.60 20.12 -20.73
C GLU A 26 10.21 18.78 -21.19
N GLY A 27 9.37 17.91 -21.74
CA GLY A 27 9.78 16.79 -22.57
C GLY A 27 8.66 16.51 -23.56
N ASP A 28 8.99 16.47 -24.85
CA ASP A 28 8.09 16.13 -25.96
C ASP A 28 7.17 14.97 -25.53
N PRO A 29 5.83 15.05 -25.70
CA PRO A 29 4.93 13.98 -25.30
C PRO A 29 5.33 12.70 -26.03
N ASP A 30 5.79 11.70 -25.28
CA ASP A 30 6.15 10.39 -25.81
C ASP A 30 4.94 9.83 -26.58
N PRO A 31 4.99 9.72 -27.93
CA PRO A 31 3.81 9.55 -28.76
C PRO A 31 3.21 8.13 -28.72
N GLU A 32 3.70 7.24 -27.85
CA GLU A 32 3.34 5.82 -27.84
C GLU A 32 2.32 5.40 -26.75
N LEU A 33 1.93 6.27 -25.82
CA LEU A 33 0.90 5.93 -24.84
C LEU A 33 -0.50 6.19 -25.41
N GLY A 34 -1.07 5.14 -26.01
CA GLY A 34 -2.48 5.11 -26.40
C GLY A 34 -3.42 5.52 -25.27
N THR A 35 -4.61 5.98 -25.63
CA THR A 35 -5.67 6.26 -24.67
C THR A 35 -6.03 4.98 -23.91
N ILE A 36 -6.53 5.10 -22.67
CA ILE A 36 -6.90 3.92 -21.85
C ILE A 36 -7.92 3.05 -22.60
N GLU A 37 -8.76 3.68 -23.42
CA GLU A 37 -9.75 3.06 -24.29
C GLU A 37 -9.17 2.20 -25.42
N ASP A 38 -7.88 2.36 -25.76
CA ASP A 38 -7.20 1.56 -26.79
C ASP A 38 -6.82 0.16 -26.28
N TYR A 39 -6.90 -0.06 -24.95
CA TYR A 39 -6.63 -1.36 -24.33
C TYR A 39 -7.87 -2.25 -24.32
N ASN A 40 -7.65 -3.56 -24.52
CA ASN A 40 -8.69 -4.58 -24.41
C ASN A 40 -9.41 -4.51 -23.05
N ASP A 41 -10.73 -4.68 -23.07
CA ASP A 41 -11.56 -4.80 -21.88
C ASP A 41 -11.01 -5.86 -20.92
N GLY A 42 -11.23 -5.67 -19.62
CA GLY A 42 -10.72 -6.57 -18.61
C GLY A 42 -9.54 -6.01 -17.83
N TYR A 43 -8.61 -6.91 -17.48
CA TYR A 43 -7.32 -6.58 -16.89
C TYR A 43 -6.49 -5.58 -17.70
N PRO A 44 -6.34 -5.69 -19.04
CA PRO A 44 -5.47 -4.77 -19.79
C PRO A 44 -5.90 -3.31 -19.60
N GLN A 45 -7.18 -2.99 -19.81
CA GLN A 45 -7.72 -1.66 -19.60
C GLN A 45 -7.66 -1.20 -18.13
N PHE A 46 -7.96 -2.08 -17.17
CA PHE A 46 -7.90 -1.71 -15.75
C PHE A 46 -6.46 -1.45 -15.26
N THR A 47 -5.49 -2.21 -15.76
CA THR A 47 -4.07 -1.97 -15.46
C THR A 47 -3.55 -0.70 -16.14
N ALA A 48 -3.98 -0.39 -17.36
CA ALA A 48 -3.69 0.87 -18.02
C ALA A 48 -4.25 2.07 -17.23
N LEU A 49 -5.46 1.93 -16.69
CA LEU A 49 -6.04 2.92 -15.76
C LEU A 49 -5.16 3.11 -14.53
N ILE A 50 -4.81 2.05 -13.80
CA ILE A 50 -3.95 2.14 -12.61
C ILE A 50 -2.60 2.79 -12.96
N ALA A 51 -2.00 2.40 -14.08
CA ALA A 51 -0.71 2.92 -14.54
C ALA A 51 -0.76 4.41 -14.91
N SER A 52 -1.92 4.93 -15.31
CA SER A 52 -2.08 6.34 -15.69
C SER A 52 -1.95 7.34 -14.53
N HIS A 53 -2.09 6.88 -13.27
CA HIS A 53 -2.08 7.75 -12.11
C HIS A 53 -1.44 7.03 -10.91
N ARG A 54 -0.19 7.41 -10.56
CA ARG A 54 0.61 6.74 -9.50
C ARG A 54 -0.12 6.47 -8.18
N PRO A 55 -0.93 7.38 -7.62
CA PRO A 55 -1.69 7.14 -6.39
C PRO A 55 -2.66 5.96 -6.46
N TRP A 56 -3.10 5.57 -7.66
CA TRP A 56 -3.99 4.42 -7.89
C TRP A 56 -3.30 3.07 -7.80
N PHE A 57 -1.98 3.03 -7.58
CA PHE A 57 -1.28 1.82 -7.13
C PHE A 57 -1.66 1.51 -5.68
N ILE A 58 -2.92 1.13 -5.48
CA ILE A 58 -3.56 0.86 -4.21
C ILE A 58 -3.58 -0.66 -4.00
N CYS A 59 -3.09 -1.08 -2.84
CA CYS A 59 -3.12 -2.48 -2.44
C CYS A 59 -3.56 -2.62 -0.98
N ARG A 60 -3.93 -3.84 -0.61
CA ARG A 60 -4.27 -4.19 0.77
C ARG A 60 -3.02 -4.56 1.55
N ARG A 61 -2.90 -4.05 2.78
CA ARG A 61 -1.75 -4.27 3.66
C ARG A 61 -1.77 -5.61 4.40
N PHE A 62 -2.96 -6.17 4.63
CA PHE A 62 -3.22 -7.45 5.30
C PHE A 62 -2.71 -7.50 6.76
N ASP A 63 -3.10 -6.53 7.58
CA ASP A 63 -2.53 -6.30 8.91
C ASP A 63 -2.76 -7.49 9.84
N GLN A 64 -3.99 -8.01 9.88
CA GLN A 64 -4.33 -9.16 10.74
C GLN A 64 -3.58 -10.43 10.33
N LEU A 65 -3.43 -10.67 9.02
CA LEU A 65 -2.72 -11.84 8.53
C LEU A 65 -1.22 -11.74 8.84
N ARG A 66 -0.64 -10.54 8.68
CA ARG A 66 0.75 -10.28 9.07
C ARG A 66 0.98 -10.49 10.56
N ALA A 67 0.07 -9.99 11.40
CA ALA A 67 0.15 -10.20 12.85
C ALA A 67 0.11 -11.69 13.22
N ARG A 68 -0.80 -12.47 12.59
CA ARG A 68 -0.85 -13.92 12.80
C ARG A 68 0.44 -14.62 12.39
N LEU A 69 1.00 -14.26 11.23
CA LEU A 69 2.25 -14.81 10.73
C LEU A 69 3.47 -14.41 11.58
N LEU A 70 3.45 -13.22 12.19
CA LEU A 70 4.45 -12.76 13.13
C LEU A 70 4.45 -13.63 14.39
N LEU A 71 3.27 -13.81 15.01
CA LEU A 71 3.11 -14.59 16.24
C LEU A 71 3.55 -16.05 16.05
N LEU A 72 3.20 -16.67 14.92
CA LEU A 72 3.60 -18.05 14.62
C LEU A 72 5.12 -18.21 14.48
N ARG A 73 5.81 -17.20 13.94
CA ARG A 73 7.28 -17.22 13.83
C ARG A 73 7.95 -17.04 15.19
N GLN A 74 7.43 -16.14 16.02
CA GLN A 74 7.92 -15.94 17.39
C GLN A 74 7.80 -17.23 18.20
N ASP A 75 6.62 -17.86 18.17
CA ASP A 75 6.39 -19.12 18.88
C ASP A 75 7.35 -20.22 18.41
N ARG A 76 7.56 -20.35 17.09
CA ARG A 76 8.53 -21.30 16.54
C ARG A 76 9.94 -21.09 17.11
N ILE A 77 10.42 -19.85 17.18
CA ILE A 77 11.73 -19.53 17.77
C ILE A 77 11.74 -19.88 19.26
N THR A 78 10.68 -19.54 20.01
CA THR A 78 10.56 -19.88 21.44
C THR A 78 10.59 -21.38 21.70
N VAL A 79 9.96 -22.20 20.84
CA VAL A 79 10.01 -23.66 20.95
C VAL A 79 11.44 -24.17 20.72
N LEU A 80 12.13 -23.69 19.69
CA LEU A 80 13.51 -24.09 19.40
C LEU A 80 14.48 -23.63 20.50
N GLU A 81 14.30 -22.43 21.04
CA GLU A 81 15.08 -21.91 22.15
C GLU A 81 14.93 -22.79 23.40
N LYS A 82 13.69 -23.19 23.74
CA LYS A 82 13.45 -24.14 24.85
C LYS A 82 14.13 -25.48 24.60
N GLN A 83 14.04 -26.02 23.39
CA GLN A 83 14.72 -27.27 23.02
C GLN A 83 16.24 -27.16 23.19
N LEU A 84 16.84 -26.05 22.74
CA LEU A 84 18.27 -25.81 22.91
C LEU A 84 18.66 -25.77 24.40
N GLN A 85 17.87 -25.04 25.22
CA GLN A 85 18.10 -24.97 26.67
C GLN A 85 17.99 -26.35 27.35
N GLU A 86 17.07 -27.20 26.90
CA GLU A 86 16.94 -28.57 27.40
C GLU A 86 18.16 -29.42 27.01
N ILE A 87 18.62 -29.34 25.76
CA ILE A 87 19.82 -30.02 25.29
C ILE A 87 21.04 -29.60 26.13
N ASP A 88 21.23 -28.30 26.34
CA ASP A 88 22.35 -27.77 27.13
C ASP A 88 22.30 -28.19 28.59
N LYS A 89 21.11 -28.24 29.20
CA LYS A 89 20.94 -28.74 30.58
C LYS A 89 21.24 -30.22 30.71
N SER A 90 20.99 -31.00 29.65
CA SER A 90 21.21 -32.45 29.62
C SER A 90 22.63 -32.86 29.20
N GLU A 91 23.47 -31.89 28.82
CA GLU A 91 24.82 -32.16 28.33
C GLU A 91 25.76 -32.56 29.48
N GLU A 92 26.30 -33.78 29.38
CA GLU A 92 27.26 -34.32 30.36
C GLU A 92 28.67 -33.79 30.12
N SER A 93 29.02 -33.47 28.87
CA SER A 93 30.35 -32.97 28.49
C SER A 93 30.45 -31.47 28.64
N LEU A 94 31.02 -31.02 29.77
CA LEU A 94 31.36 -29.60 29.98
C LEU A 94 32.31 -29.06 28.91
N LEU A 95 33.13 -29.92 28.30
CA LEU A 95 34.01 -29.56 27.20
C LEU A 95 33.19 -29.12 25.97
N PHE A 96 32.10 -29.80 25.66
CA PHE A 96 31.25 -29.46 24.52
C PHE A 96 30.53 -28.11 24.74
N LEU A 97 30.06 -27.84 25.97
CA LEU A 97 29.48 -26.55 26.33
C LEU A 97 30.50 -25.40 26.30
N GLY A 98 31.75 -25.67 26.68
CA GLY A 98 32.80 -24.66 26.79
C GLY A 98 33.62 -24.43 25.51
N MET A 99 33.58 -25.34 24.55
CA MET A 99 34.43 -25.29 23.35
C MET A 99 33.69 -25.80 22.10
N SER A 100 33.06 -24.87 21.38
CA SER A 100 32.31 -25.16 20.14
C SER A 100 33.12 -25.88 19.07
N ARG A 101 34.45 -25.65 18.99
CA ARG A 101 35.33 -26.31 18.01
C ARG A 101 35.37 -27.83 18.12
N VAL A 102 35.04 -28.38 19.29
CA VAL A 102 35.02 -29.83 19.54
C VAL A 102 33.64 -30.33 19.93
N ASP A 103 32.62 -29.47 19.85
CA ASP A 103 31.26 -29.86 20.14
C ASP A 103 30.76 -30.83 19.06
N GLN A 104 30.44 -32.05 19.49
CA GLN A 104 29.94 -33.12 18.62
C GLN A 104 28.47 -33.44 18.88
N ASN A 105 27.79 -32.68 19.75
CA ASN A 105 26.37 -32.89 20.06
C ASN A 105 25.50 -32.53 18.84
N GLN A 106 25.13 -33.55 18.06
CA GLN A 106 24.37 -33.38 16.81
C GLN A 106 22.98 -32.76 17.05
N SER A 107 22.37 -33.02 18.20
CA SER A 107 21.07 -32.44 18.55
C SER A 107 21.20 -30.93 18.76
N ARG A 108 22.23 -30.47 19.48
CA ARG A 108 22.52 -29.04 19.65
C ARG A 108 22.83 -28.37 18.31
N LEU A 109 23.74 -28.96 17.53
CA LEU A 109 24.14 -28.40 16.24
C LEU A 109 22.96 -28.28 15.27
N SER A 110 22.10 -29.31 15.19
CA SER A 110 20.91 -29.25 14.32
C SER A 110 19.89 -28.21 14.82
N THR A 111 19.65 -28.14 16.13
CA THR A 111 18.75 -27.14 16.73
C THR A 111 19.25 -25.72 16.47
N LEU A 112 20.56 -25.47 16.63
CA LEU A 112 21.17 -24.18 16.32
C LEU A 112 21.01 -23.79 14.84
N SER A 113 21.19 -24.73 13.91
CA SER A 113 20.96 -24.48 12.48
C SER A 113 19.49 -24.15 12.16
N MET A 114 18.55 -24.84 12.83
CA MET A 114 17.12 -24.53 12.71
C MET A 114 16.77 -23.14 13.28
N ILE A 115 17.40 -22.76 14.40
CA ILE A 115 17.25 -21.42 15.00
C ILE A 115 17.78 -20.35 14.05
N GLU A 116 18.96 -20.53 13.47
CA GLU A 116 19.55 -19.60 12.51
C GLU A 116 18.60 -19.36 11.32
N THR A 117 18.05 -20.44 10.76
CA THR A 117 17.07 -20.36 9.67
C THR A 117 15.78 -19.66 10.11
N ALA A 118 15.27 -19.97 11.30
CA ALA A 118 14.04 -19.37 11.82
C ALA A 118 14.20 -17.88 12.14
N LEU A 119 15.35 -17.47 12.68
CA LEU A 119 15.68 -16.07 12.92
C LEU A 119 15.80 -15.29 11.61
N ALA A 120 16.47 -15.84 10.60
CA ALA A 120 16.56 -15.19 9.28
C ALA A 120 15.18 -14.94 8.65
N ASP A 121 14.28 -15.94 8.65
CA ASP A 121 12.91 -15.77 8.13
C ASP A 121 12.10 -14.78 8.99
N TYR A 122 12.27 -14.79 10.32
CA TYR A 122 11.62 -13.84 11.21
C TYR A 122 12.08 -12.41 10.95
N ASP A 123 13.39 -12.16 10.90
CA ASP A 123 13.97 -10.83 10.72
C ASP A 123 13.57 -10.26 9.34
N GLU A 124 13.66 -11.06 8.28
CA GLU A 124 13.22 -10.66 6.93
C GLU A 124 11.71 -10.34 6.93
N PHE A 125 10.90 -11.13 7.64
CA PHE A 125 9.46 -10.89 7.73
C PHE A 125 9.12 -9.61 8.51
N VAL A 126 9.82 -9.36 9.62
CA VAL A 126 9.68 -8.14 10.44
C VAL A 126 10.06 -6.91 9.62
N GLU A 127 11.20 -6.94 8.92
CA GLU A 127 11.65 -5.82 8.10
C GLU A 127 10.66 -5.50 6.99
N ARG A 128 10.22 -6.51 6.21
CA ARG A 128 9.22 -6.33 5.15
C ARG A 128 7.90 -5.81 5.71
N THR A 129 7.47 -6.28 6.88
CA THR A 129 6.23 -5.82 7.53
C THR A 129 6.37 -4.36 8.00
N ALA A 130 7.49 -3.98 8.61
CA ALA A 130 7.76 -2.61 9.01
C ALA A 130 7.76 -1.65 7.81
N ARG A 131 8.43 -2.02 6.71
CA ARG A 131 8.38 -1.26 5.45
C ARG A 131 6.96 -1.11 4.93
N THR A 132 6.15 -2.15 5.01
CA THR A 132 4.75 -2.12 4.57
C THR A 132 3.90 -1.18 5.46
N PHE A 133 4.13 -1.16 6.78
CA PHE A 133 3.43 -0.26 7.70
C PHE A 133 3.81 1.22 7.52
N ASN A 134 4.98 1.50 6.95
CA ASN A 134 5.39 2.85 6.58
C ASN A 134 4.75 3.36 5.28
N LEU A 135 3.98 2.51 4.56
CA LEU A 135 3.19 2.96 3.41
C LEU A 135 2.04 3.86 3.87
N MET A 136 1.74 4.87 3.06
CA MET A 136 0.66 5.81 3.34
C MET A 136 -0.70 5.16 3.10
N GLN A 137 -1.68 5.54 3.92
CA GLN A 137 -3.07 5.18 3.67
C GLN A 137 -3.53 5.74 2.32
N ALA A 138 -4.27 4.95 1.56
CA ALA A 138 -4.83 5.37 0.28
C ALA A 138 -5.88 6.47 0.49
N ASP A 139 -5.91 7.48 -0.40
CA ASP A 139 -6.94 8.51 -0.36
C ASP A 139 -8.31 7.90 -0.67
N ARG A 140 -9.32 8.26 0.13
CA ARG A 140 -10.70 7.78 -0.04
C ARG A 140 -11.28 8.13 -1.40
N LYS A 141 -10.88 9.27 -1.99
CA LYS A 141 -11.29 9.71 -3.32
C LYS A 141 -10.72 8.81 -4.41
N ASP A 142 -9.46 8.41 -4.27
CA ASP A 142 -8.79 7.52 -5.21
C ASP A 142 -9.40 6.11 -5.15
N VAL A 143 -9.63 5.59 -3.94
CA VAL A 143 -10.33 4.31 -3.73
C VAL A 143 -11.74 4.35 -4.35
N ALA A 144 -12.51 5.42 -4.09
CA ALA A 144 -13.84 5.58 -4.66
C ALA A 144 -13.82 5.67 -6.20
N SER A 145 -12.79 6.30 -6.77
CA SER A 145 -12.62 6.39 -8.23
C SER A 145 -12.43 5.01 -8.85
N LEU A 146 -11.59 4.15 -8.24
CA LEU A 146 -11.40 2.78 -8.69
C LEU A 146 -12.67 1.92 -8.52
N GLN A 147 -13.36 2.05 -7.38
CA GLN A 147 -14.63 1.36 -7.15
C GLN A 147 -15.70 1.74 -8.18
N ASN A 148 -15.82 3.05 -8.48
CA ASN A 148 -16.75 3.56 -9.47
C ASN A 148 -16.40 3.07 -10.88
N TRP A 149 -15.11 3.04 -11.23
CA TRP A 149 -14.66 2.48 -12.51
C TRP A 149 -15.11 1.03 -12.66
N VAL A 150 -14.75 0.16 -11.72
CA VAL A 150 -15.09 -1.27 -11.77
C VAL A 150 -16.60 -1.48 -11.82
N ALA A 151 -17.37 -0.72 -11.04
CA ALA A 151 -18.83 -0.82 -11.04
C ALA A 151 -19.47 -0.36 -12.36
N ALA A 152 -18.85 0.61 -13.05
CA ALA A 152 -19.36 1.15 -14.31
C ALA A 152 -18.99 0.31 -15.53
N THR A 153 -17.77 -0.23 -15.57
CA THR A 153 -17.26 -0.98 -16.72
C THR A 153 -17.49 -2.48 -16.60
N GLY A 154 -17.61 -3.00 -15.38
CA GLY A 154 -17.55 -4.45 -15.16
C GLY A 154 -16.20 -5.03 -15.60
N SER A 155 -15.13 -4.23 -15.61
CA SER A 155 -13.82 -4.62 -16.16
C SER A 155 -13.15 -5.76 -15.40
N LEU A 156 -13.56 -6.06 -14.17
CA LEU A 156 -13.04 -7.18 -13.39
C LEU A 156 -14.16 -7.88 -12.62
N ALA A 157 -13.94 -9.15 -12.28
CA ALA A 157 -14.89 -9.88 -11.46
C ALA A 157 -15.02 -9.24 -10.08
N LYS A 158 -16.26 -9.17 -9.55
CA LYS A 158 -16.52 -8.55 -8.24
C LYS A 158 -15.65 -9.13 -7.13
N VAL A 159 -15.43 -10.45 -7.14
CA VAL A 159 -14.61 -11.18 -6.16
C VAL A 159 -13.15 -10.72 -6.20
N GLU A 160 -12.62 -10.37 -7.37
CA GLU A 160 -11.24 -9.90 -7.52
C GLU A 160 -11.06 -8.45 -7.03
N THR A 161 -12.13 -7.65 -7.05
CA THR A 161 -12.11 -6.23 -6.63
C THR A 161 -12.61 -5.99 -5.22
N GLU A 162 -13.02 -7.06 -4.51
CA GLU A 162 -13.53 -6.99 -3.14
C GLU A 162 -12.51 -6.38 -2.16
N TYR A 163 -11.21 -6.46 -2.49
CA TYR A 163 -10.16 -5.85 -1.68
C TYR A 163 -10.35 -4.34 -1.48
N LEU A 164 -10.97 -3.65 -2.45
CA LEU A 164 -11.27 -2.21 -2.39
C LEU A 164 -12.27 -1.86 -1.27
N LEU A 165 -12.95 -2.84 -0.68
CA LEU A 165 -13.87 -2.62 0.45
C LEU A 165 -13.14 -2.49 1.80
N HIS A 166 -11.88 -2.91 1.90
CA HIS A 166 -11.10 -2.88 3.14
C HIS A 166 -10.41 -1.53 3.39
N GLN A 167 -11.17 -0.43 3.44
CA GLN A 167 -10.63 0.95 3.48
C GLN A 167 -9.52 1.19 4.50
N ASP A 168 -9.62 0.58 5.69
CA ASP A 168 -8.64 0.77 6.76
C ASP A 168 -7.29 0.10 6.49
N GLU A 169 -7.25 -0.87 5.57
CA GLU A 169 -6.04 -1.60 5.18
C GLU A 169 -5.54 -1.22 3.78
N LEU A 170 -6.18 -0.27 3.09
CA LEU A 170 -5.74 0.18 1.78
C LEU A 170 -4.61 1.19 1.89
N VAL A 171 -3.51 0.91 1.22
CA VAL A 171 -2.33 1.77 1.16
C VAL A 171 -1.95 2.06 -0.28
N THR A 172 -1.29 3.21 -0.51
CA THR A 172 -0.74 3.57 -1.81
C THR A 172 0.76 3.27 -1.87
N LEU A 173 1.21 2.76 -3.02
CA LEU A 173 2.64 2.55 -3.31
C LEU A 173 3.31 3.80 -3.89
N ALA A 174 2.56 4.89 -4.09
CA ALA A 174 3.12 6.14 -4.59
C ALA A 174 4.12 6.76 -3.58
N PRO A 175 5.25 7.33 -4.04
CA PRO A 175 6.22 7.99 -3.17
C PRO A 175 5.63 9.14 -2.36
N VAL A 176 6.16 9.35 -1.15
CA VAL A 176 5.71 10.40 -0.20
C VAL A 176 5.91 11.83 -0.76
N ALA A 177 6.81 12.04 -1.72
CA ALA A 177 7.03 13.37 -2.29
C ALA A 177 5.80 13.90 -3.06
N ASP A 178 5.13 13.03 -3.83
CA ASP A 178 3.92 13.37 -4.58
C ASP A 178 2.72 13.60 -3.65
N SER A 179 2.71 12.95 -2.48
CA SER A 179 1.63 13.12 -1.49
C SER A 179 1.82 14.34 -0.58
N ALA A 180 3.07 14.70 -0.25
CA ALA A 180 3.37 15.91 0.52
C ALA A 180 2.96 17.16 -0.28
N MET A 181 3.23 17.17 -1.59
CA MET A 181 2.76 18.24 -2.47
C MET A 181 1.23 18.26 -2.56
N ARG A 182 0.57 17.10 -2.68
CA ARG A 182 -0.91 17.02 -2.67
C ARG A 182 -1.55 17.41 -1.33
N GLN A 183 -0.91 17.14 -0.20
CA GLN A 183 -1.39 17.59 1.11
C GLN A 183 -1.27 19.10 1.24
N LEU A 184 -0.21 19.69 0.68
CA LEU A 184 -0.06 21.15 0.57
C LEU A 184 -1.15 21.73 -0.35
N GLU A 185 -1.36 21.16 -1.53
CA GLU A 185 -2.39 21.56 -2.49
C GLU A 185 -3.79 21.47 -1.88
N ALA A 186 -4.14 20.35 -1.25
CA ALA A 186 -5.43 20.17 -0.57
C ALA A 186 -5.63 21.15 0.60
N TRP A 187 -4.56 21.51 1.30
CA TRP A 187 -4.58 22.53 2.35
C TRP A 187 -4.79 23.94 1.76
N VAL A 188 -4.09 24.28 0.68
CA VAL A 188 -4.25 25.55 -0.04
C VAL A 188 -5.66 25.67 -0.61
N GLU A 189 -6.18 24.62 -1.25
CA GLU A 189 -7.57 24.57 -1.75
C GLU A 189 -8.57 24.79 -0.61
N SER A 190 -8.38 24.12 0.52
CA SER A 190 -9.25 24.27 1.70
C SER A 190 -9.23 25.70 2.27
N LYS A 191 -8.06 26.36 2.26
CA LYS A 191 -7.91 27.76 2.71
C LYS A 191 -8.49 28.75 1.72
N LEU A 192 -8.30 28.53 0.42
CA LEU A 192 -8.83 29.38 -0.65
C LEU A 192 -10.36 29.31 -0.73
N ILE A 193 -10.94 28.12 -0.58
CA ILE A 193 -12.41 27.95 -0.52
C ILE A 193 -12.98 28.70 0.69
N LYS A 194 -12.32 28.63 1.85
CA LYS A 194 -12.74 29.37 3.06
C LYS A 194 -12.64 30.88 2.87
N TYR A 195 -11.53 31.36 2.32
CA TYR A 195 -11.32 32.79 2.06
C TYR A 195 -12.31 33.34 1.02
N TRP A 196 -12.61 32.59 -0.03
CA TRP A 196 -13.61 32.97 -1.04
C TRP A 196 -15.03 33.01 -0.47
N TYR A 197 -15.37 32.11 0.46
CA TYR A 197 -16.67 32.12 1.12
C TYR A 197 -16.84 33.34 2.06
N GLU A 198 -15.80 33.66 2.84
CA GLU A 198 -15.77 34.84 3.72
C GLU A 198 -15.80 36.16 2.92
N PHE A 199 -15.15 36.23 1.76
CA PHE A 199 -15.16 37.43 0.91
C PHE A 199 -16.53 37.66 0.24
N ARG A 200 -17.29 36.59 -0.02
CA ARG A 200 -18.61 36.65 -0.66
C ARG A 200 -19.73 36.99 0.33
N THR A 201 -19.63 36.56 1.59
CA THR A 201 -20.56 36.95 2.65
C THR A 201 -20.41 38.41 3.06
N VAL A 202 -19.19 38.97 3.04
CA VAL A 202 -18.95 40.40 3.33
C VAL A 202 -19.60 41.32 2.29
N LYS A 203 -19.62 40.94 1.00
CA LYS A 203 -20.30 41.73 -0.05
C LYS A 203 -21.84 41.70 0.03
N SER A 204 -22.43 40.71 0.70
CA SER A 204 -23.90 40.64 0.87
C SER A 204 -24.44 41.52 2.01
N PHE A 205 -23.58 42.00 2.91
CA PHE A 205 -23.97 42.86 4.03
C PHE A 205 -23.90 44.37 3.72
N THR A 206 -23.27 44.77 2.61
CA THR A 206 -23.09 46.20 2.27
C THR A 206 -24.18 46.77 1.35
N GLN A 207 -25.24 46.01 1.07
CA GLN A 207 -26.35 46.45 0.20
C GLN A 207 -27.71 46.49 0.94
N SER A 208 -27.70 46.57 2.27
CA SER A 208 -28.90 46.84 3.08
C SER A 208 -28.55 47.80 4.23
N ILE A 209 -28.17 49.02 3.89
CA ILE A 209 -28.37 50.24 4.68
C ILE A 209 -28.73 51.36 3.71
#